data_AF-A0A9N9EQ98-F1
#
_entry.id   AF-A0A9N9EQ98-F1
#
_cell.length_a   1.000
_cell.length_b   1.000
_cell.length_c   1.000
_cell.angle_alpha   90.00
_cell.angle_beta   90.00
_cell.angle_gamma   90.00
#
_symmetry.space_group_name_H-M   'P 1'
#
loop_
_entity.id
_entity.type
_entity.pdbx_description
1 polymer ?
#
loop_
_entity_poly.entity_id
_entity_poly.type
_entity_poly.pdbx_seq_one_letter_code
_entity_poly.pdbx_strand_id
1 'polypeptide(L)'
;DINLTDDKWQAIDKLVIILKDFARVTEYLGGSDYTTISLMYSLLAIISKKIIPKNSDMEVIDLTSLNTTFDDDIGYEDALEDEPITQQPKRRKININVSQNCLNLEKCVKMALYQSINYYWKVLQEQGILATLLDSRFKDLEFVSEMLRMRTHEQLKDAYQDIKDLTNED
;
A
#
# COMPACT_ATOMS: atom_id res chain seq x y z
N ASP A 1 -4.14 18.47 29.80
CA ASP A 1 -4.67 18.64 28.43
C ASP A 1 -3.57 18.74 27.42
N ILE A 2 -3.65 17.94 26.36
CA ILE A 2 -2.83 18.12 25.16
C ILE A 2 -3.58 19.14 24.31
N ASN A 3 -3.13 20.39 24.34
CA ASN A 3 -3.79 21.47 23.61
C ASN A 3 -3.28 21.48 22.16
N LEU A 4 -3.83 20.60 21.32
CA LEU A 4 -3.58 20.62 19.89
C LEU A 4 -4.29 21.84 19.28
N THR A 5 -3.62 22.48 18.34
CA THR A 5 -4.19 23.56 17.54
C THR A 5 -5.24 22.99 16.56
N ASP A 6 -6.20 23.82 16.13
CA ASP A 6 -7.31 23.38 15.27
C ASP A 6 -6.86 22.73 13.95
N ASP A 7 -5.75 23.21 13.38
CA ASP A 7 -5.13 22.65 12.17
C ASP A 7 -4.63 21.21 12.38
N LYS A 8 -4.10 20.90 13.57
CA LYS A 8 -3.67 19.55 13.93
C LYS A 8 -4.84 18.61 14.14
N TRP A 9 -5.91 19.09 14.76
CA TRP A 9 -7.16 18.31 14.86
C TRP A 9 -7.73 17.99 13.48
N GLN A 10 -7.76 18.99 12.59
CA GLN A 10 -8.19 18.79 11.21
C GLN A 10 -7.30 17.78 10.45
N ALA A 11 -5.99 17.78 10.72
CA ALA A 11 -5.08 16.79 10.15
C ALA A 11 -5.40 15.37 10.65
N ILE A 12 -5.68 15.20 11.95
CA ILE A 12 -6.11 13.91 12.53
C ILE A 12 -7.40 13.42 11.89
N ASP A 13 -8.41 14.28 11.74
CA ASP A 13 -9.68 13.90 11.12
C ASP A 13 -9.49 13.38 9.68
N LYS A 14 -8.60 14.03 8.91
CA LYS A 14 -8.23 13.57 7.57
C LYS A 14 -7.54 12.21 7.59
N LEU A 15 -6.64 11.97 8.55
CA LEU A 15 -5.99 10.67 8.71
C LEU A 15 -6.99 9.57 9.05
N VAL A 16 -7.93 9.85 9.96
CA VAL A 16 -9.00 8.90 10.32
C VAL A 16 -9.79 8.51 9.06
N ILE A 17 -10.15 9.48 8.21
CA ILE A 17 -10.86 9.19 6.96
C ILE A 17 -10.04 8.29 6.04
N ILE A 18 -8.74 8.53 5.87
CA ILE A 18 -7.85 7.74 5.01
C ILE A 18 -7.71 6.31 5.54
N LEU A 19 -7.41 6.16 6.84
CA LEU A 19 -7.11 4.87 7.45
C LEU A 19 -8.36 4.02 7.67
N LYS A 20 -9.55 4.62 7.71
CA LYS A 20 -10.82 3.90 7.89
C LYS A 20 -11.06 2.83 6.82
N ASP A 21 -10.68 3.10 5.57
CA ASP A 21 -10.85 2.12 4.49
C ASP A 21 -9.85 0.96 4.61
N PHE A 22 -8.63 1.22 5.10
CA PHE A 22 -7.67 0.17 5.41
C PHE A 22 -8.16 -0.70 6.56
N ALA A 23 -8.63 -0.09 7.66
CA ALA A 23 -9.16 -0.80 8.81
C ALA A 23 -10.30 -1.75 8.40
N ARG A 24 -11.25 -1.26 7.59
CA ARG A 24 -12.35 -2.08 7.05
C ARG A 24 -11.88 -3.26 6.22
N VAL A 25 -10.91 -3.03 5.33
CA VAL A 25 -10.37 -4.13 4.50
C VAL A 25 -9.60 -5.13 5.34
N THR A 26 -8.77 -4.68 6.28
CA THR A 26 -8.02 -5.58 7.16
C THR A 26 -8.93 -6.37 8.09
N GLU A 27 -10.01 -5.76 8.59
CA GLU A 27 -11.03 -6.44 9.39
C GLU A 27 -11.78 -7.49 8.56
N TYR A 28 -12.21 -7.12 7.35
CA TYR A 28 -12.87 -8.04 6.43
C TYR A 28 -11.99 -9.23 6.05
N LEU A 29 -10.70 -8.99 5.76
CA LEU A 29 -9.73 -10.04 5.47
C LEU A 29 -9.42 -10.90 6.68
N GLY A 30 -9.20 -10.30 7.84
CA GLY A 30 -8.90 -11.00 9.09
C GLY A 30 -10.06 -11.85 9.62
N GLY A 31 -11.31 -11.48 9.29
CA GLY A 31 -12.50 -12.27 9.58
C GLY A 31 -12.84 -13.31 8.52
N SER A 32 -12.08 -13.40 7.42
CA SER A 32 -12.35 -14.37 6.35
C SER A 32 -11.62 -15.68 6.59
N ASP A 33 -12.32 -16.81 6.48
CA ASP A 33 -11.71 -18.14 6.60
C ASP A 33 -10.75 -18.45 5.44
N TYR A 34 -10.98 -17.82 4.27
CA TYR A 34 -10.23 -18.05 3.05
C TYR A 34 -9.99 -16.75 2.28
N THR A 35 -8.90 -16.07 2.59
CA THR A 35 -8.41 -14.95 1.78
C THR A 35 -7.77 -15.50 0.50
N THR A 36 -8.44 -15.32 -0.66
CA THR A 36 -7.86 -15.69 -1.96
C THR A 36 -7.07 -14.53 -2.57
N ILE A 37 -6.11 -14.87 -3.43
CA ILE A 37 -5.33 -13.89 -4.20
C ILE A 37 -6.26 -12.94 -4.97
N SER A 38 -7.32 -13.47 -5.59
CA SER A 38 -8.33 -12.72 -6.34
C SER A 38 -9.06 -11.68 -5.47
N LEU A 39 -9.43 -12.09 -4.25
CA LEU A 39 -10.05 -11.19 -3.30
C LEU A 39 -9.08 -10.10 -2.86
N MET A 40 -7.83 -10.45 -2.56
CA MET A 40 -6.78 -9.48 -2.26
C MET A 40 -6.62 -8.45 -3.38
N TYR A 41 -6.54 -8.88 -4.65
CA TYR A 41 -6.44 -7.96 -5.80
C TYR A 41 -7.62 -7.01 -5.90
N SER A 42 -8.83 -7.54 -5.74
CA SER A 42 -10.03 -6.71 -5.81
C SER A 42 -10.02 -5.60 -4.75
N LEU A 43 -9.64 -5.92 -3.51
CA LEU A 43 -9.60 -4.98 -2.40
C LEU A 43 -8.46 -3.98 -2.52
N LEU A 44 -7.27 -4.44 -2.95
CA LEU A 44 -6.13 -3.57 -3.22
C LEU A 44 -6.47 -2.56 -4.33
N ALA A 45 -7.16 -2.99 -5.40
CA ALA A 45 -7.57 -2.10 -6.48
C ALA A 45 -8.57 -1.03 -5.98
N ILE A 46 -9.51 -1.41 -5.10
CA ILE A 46 -10.47 -0.48 -4.49
C ILE A 46 -9.75 0.55 -3.60
N ILE A 47 -8.89 0.10 -2.68
CA ILE A 47 -8.15 1.01 -1.80
C ILE A 47 -7.23 1.92 -2.61
N SER A 48 -6.48 1.36 -3.56
CA SER A 48 -5.53 2.11 -4.39
C SER A 48 -6.25 3.26 -5.09
N LYS A 49 -7.39 2.99 -5.73
CA LYS A 49 -8.20 4.03 -6.41
C LYS A 49 -8.58 5.21 -5.50
N LYS A 50 -8.80 4.97 -4.20
CA LYS A 50 -9.18 6.01 -3.23
C LYS A 50 -8.02 6.87 -2.76
N ILE A 51 -6.79 6.35 -2.82
CA ILE A 51 -5.59 7.02 -2.32
C ILE A 51 -4.65 7.51 -3.42
N ILE A 52 -4.98 7.27 -4.70
CA ILE A 52 -4.20 7.79 -5.84
C ILE A 52 -3.92 9.28 -5.63
N PRO A 53 -2.64 9.70 -5.55
CA PRO A 53 -2.28 11.10 -5.45
C PRO A 53 -2.74 11.85 -6.70
N LYS A 54 -3.34 13.04 -6.52
CA LYS A 54 -3.88 13.84 -7.63
C LYS A 54 -2.83 14.59 -8.45
N ASN A 55 -1.60 14.72 -7.92
CA ASN A 55 -0.53 15.50 -8.53
C ASN A 55 0.64 14.59 -8.93
N SER A 56 1.25 14.86 -10.09
CA SER A 56 2.35 14.11 -10.70
C SER A 56 3.68 14.24 -9.97
N ASP A 57 3.84 15.24 -9.09
CA ASP A 57 5.06 15.43 -8.30
C ASP A 57 5.07 14.43 -7.15
N MET A 58 5.34 13.18 -7.52
CA MET A 58 5.47 12.05 -6.62
C MET A 58 6.93 11.95 -6.20
N GLU A 59 7.23 12.46 -5.01
CA GLU A 59 8.52 12.22 -4.38
C GLU A 59 8.63 10.72 -4.05
N VAL A 60 9.70 10.07 -4.50
CA VAL A 60 9.91 8.64 -4.30
C VAL A 60 10.33 8.41 -2.86
N ILE A 61 9.53 7.64 -2.15
CA ILE A 61 9.78 7.29 -0.76
C ILE A 61 10.73 6.09 -0.74
N ASP A 62 11.80 6.20 0.03
CA ASP A 62 12.67 5.07 0.32
C ASP A 62 11.97 4.12 1.30
N LEU A 63 11.48 3.00 0.78
CA LEU A 63 10.84 1.92 1.55
C LEU A 63 11.85 0.84 2.01
N THR A 64 13.14 1.01 1.70
CA THR A 64 14.22 0.08 2.10
C THR A 64 14.98 0.56 3.33
N SER A 65 14.92 1.86 3.62
CA SER A 65 15.46 2.45 4.85
C SER A 65 14.71 1.98 6.09
N LEU A 66 15.45 1.85 7.18
CA LEU A 66 14.89 1.53 8.50
C LEU A 66 14.30 2.78 9.20
N ASN A 67 14.67 3.98 8.74
CA ASN A 67 14.00 5.22 9.13
C ASN A 67 12.72 5.37 8.29
N THR A 68 11.62 5.78 8.92
CA THR A 68 10.35 5.97 8.21
C THR A 68 10.36 7.27 7.42
N THR A 69 9.53 7.34 6.38
CA THR A 69 9.29 8.55 5.57
C THR A 69 8.88 9.79 6.39
N PHE A 70 8.40 9.58 7.61
CA PHE A 70 7.92 10.64 8.49
C PHE A 70 8.96 11.04 9.55
N ASP A 71 10.15 10.43 9.53
CA ASP A 71 11.18 10.63 10.55
C ASP A 71 12.11 11.82 10.28
N ASP A 72 12.02 12.44 9.09
CA ASP A 72 12.89 13.55 8.66
C ASP A 72 12.69 14.82 9.50
N ASP A 73 11.45 15.07 9.96
CA ASP A 73 11.07 16.22 10.79
C ASP A 73 11.07 15.89 12.30
N ILE A 74 11.55 14.71 12.69
CA ILE A 74 11.57 14.29 14.10
C ILE A 74 12.83 14.83 14.77
N GLY A 75 12.63 15.76 15.71
CA GLY A 75 13.67 16.15 16.67
C GLY A 75 13.94 14.99 17.64
N TYR A 76 15.17 14.49 17.67
CA TYR A 76 15.61 13.50 18.65
C TYR A 76 16.23 14.21 19.85
N GLU A 77 16.00 13.71 21.06
CA GLU A 77 16.84 14.08 22.21
C GLU A 77 18.25 13.51 21.99
N ASP A 78 19.27 14.28 22.36
CA ASP A 78 20.65 13.81 22.33
C ASP A 78 20.77 12.55 23.18
N ALA A 79 21.38 11.50 22.61
CA ALA A 79 21.68 10.29 23.36
C ALA A 79 22.67 10.64 24.47
N LEU A 80 22.42 10.14 25.69
CA LEU A 80 23.44 10.17 26.74
C LEU A 80 24.69 9.44 26.20
N GLU A 81 25.87 10.05 26.34
CA GLU A 81 27.12 9.58 25.70
C GLU A 81 27.52 8.13 26.07
N ASP A 82 26.87 7.53 27.08
CA ASP A 82 27.21 6.22 27.64
C ASP A 82 26.36 5.04 27.13
N GLU A 83 25.44 5.20 26.16
CA GLU A 83 24.69 4.04 25.63
C GLU A 83 25.52 3.19 24.65
N PRO A 84 25.69 1.87 24.90
CA PRO A 84 26.43 0.99 24.01
C PRO A 84 25.73 0.86 22.66
N ILE A 85 26.49 1.01 21.58
CA ILE A 85 26.03 0.86 20.19
C ILE A 85 25.59 -0.60 19.98
N THR A 86 24.30 -0.88 20.09
CA THR A 86 23.72 -2.17 19.74
C THR A 86 23.11 -2.11 18.34
N GLN A 87 23.13 -3.23 17.60
CA GLN A 87 22.59 -3.36 16.24
C GLN A 87 21.04 -3.34 16.19
N GLN A 88 20.36 -3.01 17.28
CA GLN A 88 18.90 -2.85 17.29
C GLN A 88 18.53 -1.50 16.64
N PRO A 89 17.30 -1.35 16.08
CA PRO A 89 16.78 -0.04 15.74
C PRO A 89 16.97 0.89 16.94
N LYS A 90 17.77 1.95 16.77
CA LYS A 90 18.01 2.94 17.82
C LYS A 90 16.64 3.40 18.32
N ARG A 91 16.25 3.01 19.54
CA ARG A 91 15.10 3.59 20.23
C ARG A 91 15.48 5.01 20.61
N ARG A 92 15.45 5.93 19.64
CA ARG A 92 15.76 7.34 19.89
C ARG A 92 14.58 7.97 20.60
N LYS A 93 14.86 8.68 21.69
CA LYS A 93 13.83 9.41 22.41
C LYS A 93 13.41 10.61 21.56
N ILE A 94 12.13 10.66 21.20
CA ILE A 94 11.56 11.75 20.39
C ILE A 94 11.34 12.96 21.29
N ASN A 95 11.80 14.13 20.84
CA ASN A 95 11.55 15.38 21.51
C ASN A 95 10.12 15.86 21.22
N ILE A 96 9.22 15.59 22.16
CA ILE A 96 7.80 15.98 22.08
C ILE A 96 7.54 17.48 22.30
N ASN A 97 8.58 18.26 22.66
CA ASN A 97 8.45 19.71 22.84
C ASN A 97 8.50 20.47 21.51
N VAL A 98 8.96 19.82 20.44
CA VAL A 98 8.93 20.38 19.08
C VAL A 98 7.64 19.93 18.41
N SER A 99 6.80 20.89 18.06
CA SER A 99 5.59 20.64 17.28
C SER A 99 5.96 20.12 15.89
N GLN A 100 5.42 18.96 15.51
CA GLN A 100 5.52 18.48 14.12
C GLN A 100 4.74 19.40 13.17
N ASN A 101 5.28 19.53 11.95
CA ASN A 101 4.63 20.22 10.86
C ASN A 101 3.60 19.29 10.19
N CYS A 102 2.31 19.58 10.32
CA CYS A 102 1.25 18.79 9.71
C CYS A 102 0.85 19.27 8.29
N LEU A 103 1.60 20.23 7.73
CA LEU A 103 1.32 20.77 6.41
C LEU A 103 1.42 19.67 5.35
N ASN A 104 0.39 19.53 4.53
CA ASN A 104 0.27 18.50 3.49
C ASN A 104 0.34 17.04 3.99
N LEU A 105 0.17 16.78 5.30
CA LEU A 105 0.25 15.43 5.88
C LEU A 105 -0.65 14.41 5.17
N GLU A 106 -1.87 14.81 4.81
CA GLU A 106 -2.80 13.98 4.02
C GLU A 106 -2.17 13.54 2.68
N LYS A 107 -1.47 14.43 1.98
CA LYS A 107 -0.81 14.13 0.71
C LYS A 107 0.33 13.14 0.94
N CYS A 108 1.17 13.39 1.95
CA CYS A 108 2.31 12.55 2.27
C CYS A 108 1.87 11.13 2.66
N VAL A 109 0.85 11.00 3.51
CA VAL A 109 0.30 9.70 3.92
C VAL A 109 -0.31 8.94 2.74
N LYS A 110 -1.11 9.59 1.89
CA LYS A 110 -1.66 8.95 0.69
C LYS A 110 -0.56 8.48 -0.25
N MET A 111 0.49 9.29 -0.43
CA MET A 111 1.62 8.95 -1.29
C MET A 111 2.42 7.77 -0.72
N ALA A 112 2.72 7.78 0.58
CA ALA A 112 3.38 6.68 1.27
C ALA A 112 2.59 5.38 1.12
N LEU A 113 1.30 5.40 1.46
CA LEU A 113 0.44 4.22 1.34
C LEU A 113 0.37 3.70 -0.10
N TYR A 114 0.21 4.58 -1.09
CA TYR A 114 0.16 4.20 -2.50
C TYR A 114 1.48 3.56 -2.95
N GLN A 115 2.62 4.16 -2.61
CA GLN A 115 3.94 3.60 -2.96
C GLN A 115 4.22 2.29 -2.22
N SER A 116 3.85 2.18 -0.94
CA SER A 116 3.96 0.93 -0.18
C SER A 116 3.14 -0.19 -0.80
N ILE A 117 1.89 0.06 -1.18
CA ILE A 117 1.08 -0.95 -1.89
C ILE A 117 1.79 -1.39 -3.16
N ASN A 118 2.27 -0.46 -3.99
CA ASN A 118 2.97 -0.80 -5.24
C ASN A 118 4.32 -1.49 -5.01
N TYR A 119 5.00 -1.23 -3.90
CA TYR A 119 6.30 -1.81 -3.58
C TYR A 119 6.16 -3.24 -3.01
N TYR A 120 5.28 -3.43 -2.03
CA TYR A 120 5.10 -4.74 -1.41
C TYR A 120 4.26 -5.68 -2.27
N TRP A 121 3.34 -5.15 -3.08
CA TRP A 121 2.57 -5.92 -4.06
C TRP A 121 3.08 -5.78 -5.50
N LYS A 122 4.36 -5.44 -5.68
CA LYS A 122 5.02 -5.18 -6.97
C LYS A 122 4.96 -6.34 -7.98
N VAL A 123 4.79 -7.57 -7.50
CA VAL A 123 4.94 -8.80 -8.31
C VAL A 123 3.75 -9.05 -9.27
N LEU A 124 2.64 -8.30 -9.21
CA LEU A 124 1.36 -8.89 -9.64
C LEU A 124 0.46 -8.01 -10.52
N GLN A 125 0.96 -7.52 -11.66
CA GLN A 125 0.05 -7.09 -12.73
C GLN A 125 -0.39 -8.21 -13.66
N GLU A 126 0.46 -9.20 -13.93
CA GLU A 126 0.14 -10.21 -14.95
C GLU A 126 -0.30 -11.53 -14.31
N GLN A 127 0.54 -12.17 -13.50
CA GLN A 127 0.22 -13.49 -12.92
C GLN A 127 -0.90 -13.42 -11.88
N GLY A 128 -0.97 -12.34 -11.08
CA GLY A 128 -2.03 -12.14 -10.09
C GLY A 128 -3.40 -11.89 -10.73
N ILE A 129 -3.42 -11.11 -11.80
CA ILE A 129 -4.63 -10.85 -12.58
C ILE A 129 -5.02 -12.07 -13.41
N LEU A 130 -4.06 -12.82 -13.95
CA LEU A 130 -4.30 -14.10 -14.60
C LEU A 130 -4.87 -15.14 -13.61
N ALA A 131 -4.32 -15.24 -12.40
CA ALA A 131 -4.88 -16.11 -11.35
C ALA A 131 -6.29 -15.66 -10.94
N THR A 132 -6.53 -14.35 -10.88
CA THR A 132 -7.87 -13.78 -10.63
C THR A 132 -8.85 -14.15 -11.73
N LEU A 133 -8.41 -14.10 -13.00
CA LEU A 133 -9.23 -14.48 -14.15
C LEU A 133 -9.70 -15.95 -14.07
N LEU A 134 -8.88 -16.82 -13.46
CA LEU A 134 -9.21 -18.23 -13.23
C LEU A 134 -10.12 -18.46 -12.00
N ASP A 135 -10.30 -17.46 -11.12
CA ASP A 135 -11.26 -17.53 -10.02
C ASP A 135 -12.66 -17.14 -10.54
N SER A 136 -13.56 -18.12 -10.58
CA SER A 136 -14.94 -17.93 -11.07
C SER A 136 -15.69 -16.74 -10.46
N ARG A 137 -15.34 -16.33 -9.23
CA ARG A 137 -15.97 -15.20 -8.51
C ARG A 137 -15.45 -13.83 -8.97
N PHE A 138 -14.27 -13.80 -9.59
CA PHE A 138 -13.59 -12.57 -10.01
C PHE A 138 -13.19 -12.57 -11.49
N LYS A 139 -13.65 -13.56 -12.27
CA LYS A 139 -13.34 -13.75 -13.70
C LYS A 139 -13.62 -12.53 -14.58
N ASP A 140 -14.57 -11.67 -14.19
CA ASP A 140 -14.99 -10.52 -14.99
C ASP A 140 -14.01 -9.33 -14.86
N LEU A 141 -13.08 -9.40 -13.90
CA LEU A 141 -12.01 -8.43 -13.64
C LEU A 141 -12.49 -6.97 -13.57
N GLU A 142 -13.70 -6.72 -13.06
CA GLU A 142 -14.34 -5.39 -13.06
C GLU A 142 -13.54 -4.28 -12.35
N PHE A 143 -12.65 -4.68 -11.44
CA PHE A 143 -11.80 -3.74 -10.70
C PHE A 143 -10.57 -3.26 -11.50
N VAL A 144 -10.27 -3.90 -12.64
CA VAL A 144 -9.12 -3.66 -13.50
C VAL A 144 -9.49 -2.74 -14.69
N SER A 145 -8.51 -2.12 -15.35
CA SER A 145 -8.74 -1.35 -16.59
C SER A 145 -9.07 -2.27 -17.77
N GLU A 146 -9.86 -1.76 -18.73
CA GLU A 146 -10.23 -2.53 -19.93
C GLU A 146 -9.01 -3.05 -20.69
N MET A 147 -7.97 -2.20 -20.84
CA MET A 147 -6.74 -2.56 -21.51
C MET A 147 -6.03 -3.75 -20.84
N LEU A 148 -5.92 -3.73 -19.51
CA LEU A 148 -5.26 -4.81 -18.78
C LEU A 148 -6.13 -6.08 -18.80
N ARG A 149 -7.46 -5.95 -18.67
CA ARG A 149 -8.40 -7.06 -18.82
C ARG A 149 -8.24 -7.76 -20.17
N MET A 150 -8.26 -7.00 -21.26
CA MET A 150 -8.08 -7.52 -22.62
C MET A 150 -6.75 -8.25 -22.77
N ARG A 151 -5.65 -7.65 -22.29
CA ARG A 151 -4.32 -8.28 -22.31
C ARG A 151 -4.29 -9.60 -21.55
N THR A 152 -4.87 -9.66 -20.35
CA THR A 152 -4.89 -10.90 -19.55
C THR A 152 -5.72 -12.00 -20.24
N HIS A 153 -6.83 -11.65 -20.88
CA HIS A 153 -7.61 -12.61 -21.67
C HIS A 153 -6.84 -13.15 -22.88
N GLU A 154 -6.06 -12.31 -23.55
CA GLU A 154 -5.19 -12.71 -24.66
C GLU A 154 -4.09 -13.66 -24.17
N GLN A 155 -3.39 -13.30 -23.09
CA GLN A 155 -2.39 -14.16 -22.45
C GLN A 155 -2.93 -15.54 -22.08
N LEU A 156 -4.17 -15.62 -21.56
CA LEU A 156 -4.80 -16.90 -21.23
C LEU A 156 -5.12 -17.72 -22.48
N LYS A 157 -5.57 -17.08 -23.57
CA LYS A 157 -5.85 -17.76 -24.84
C LYS A 157 -4.59 -18.31 -25.47
N ASP A 158 -3.52 -17.52 -25.48
CA ASP A 158 -2.23 -17.94 -26.03
C ASP A 158 -1.68 -19.14 -25.24
N ALA A 159 -1.67 -19.05 -23.90
CA ALA A 159 -1.24 -20.15 -23.05
C ALA A 159 -2.08 -21.42 -23.24
N TYR A 160 -3.40 -21.29 -23.46
CA TYR A 160 -4.25 -22.43 -23.77
C TYR A 160 -3.92 -23.04 -25.13
N GLN A 161 -3.67 -22.21 -26.15
CA GLN A 161 -3.34 -22.65 -27.49
C GLN A 161 -1.98 -23.38 -27.52
N ASP A 162 -0.98 -22.85 -26.81
CA ASP A 162 0.34 -23.48 -26.65
C ASP A 162 0.22 -24.89 -26.03
N ILE A 163 -0.55 -25.02 -24.94
CA ILE A 163 -0.79 -26.32 -24.29
C ILE A 163 -1.53 -27.27 -25.22
N LYS A 164 -2.55 -26.76 -25.93
CA LYS A 164 -3.34 -27.55 -26.86
C LYS A 164 -2.46 -28.11 -27.99
N ASP A 165 -1.59 -27.30 -28.55
CA ASP A 165 -0.69 -27.72 -29.64
C ASP A 165 0.31 -28.78 -29.15
N LEU A 166 0.88 -28.61 -27.95
CA LEU A 166 1.71 -29.64 -27.31
C LEU A 166 0.97 -30.97 -27.12
N THR A 167 -0.31 -30.94 -26.72
CA THR A 167 -1.10 -32.17 -26.51
C THR A 167 -1.60 -32.83 -27.79
N ASN A 168 -1.51 -32.16 -28.95
CA ASN A 168 -1.89 -32.74 -30.25
C ASN A 168 -0.69 -33.34 -31.01
N GLU A 169 0.53 -33.16 -30.50
CA GLU A 169 1.75 -33.74 -31.06
C GLU A 169 2.10 -35.14 -30.48
N ASP A 170 1.36 -35.59 -29.45
CA ASP A 170 1.41 -36.94 -28.84
C ASP A 170 0.27 -37.86 -29.36
#